data_AF-A0A9E2Q4C4-F1
#
_entry.id   AF-A0A9E2Q4C4-F1
#
_cell.length_a   1.000
_cell.length_b   1.000
_cell.length_c   1.000
_cell.angle_alpha   90.00
_cell.angle_beta   90.00
_cell.angle_gamma   90.00
#
_symmetry.space_group_name_H-M   'P 1'
#
loop_
_entity.id
_entity.type
_entity.pdbx_description
1 polymer ?
#
loop_
_entity_poly.entity_id
_entity_poly.type
_entity_poly.pdbx_seq_one_letter_code
_entity_poly.pdbx_strand_id
1 'polypeptide(L)'
;MSTDLAAHTGSQEVMLPRRPRRRRTVTLTVLVVVAAVGAASLGWVAALRFESPAQRAAAATAPAALPVTAAVTQGVLAEQITATAQVGYANSTAVTVLPASSGTSVVTAQLTAPGSILEAGAPVVAVNGRPVLALPGQFRAYRDLRPGDTGPDVSQLQQGLRATGLAIPAREDGTFGTATAAAVRRLYRGHGFSAPTETTTSATSTTGAPSGGPPTDADATPA
;
A
#
# COMPACT_ATOMS: atom_id res chain seq x y z
N MET A 1 -101.66 94.84 48.61
CA MET A 1 -102.29 94.63 47.28
C MET A 1 -101.96 93.20 46.85
N SER A 2 -102.94 92.30 46.64
CA SER A 2 -104.05 92.35 45.66
C SER A 2 -103.51 92.00 44.26
N THR A 3 -103.91 90.90 43.62
CA THR A 3 -105.13 90.72 42.78
C THR A 3 -105.21 91.78 41.65
N ASP A 4 -105.60 91.51 40.38
CA ASP A 4 -106.21 90.33 39.69
C ASP A 4 -106.06 90.52 38.13
N LEU A 5 -106.56 89.78 37.13
CA LEU A 5 -107.44 88.59 36.96
C LEU A 5 -107.29 87.97 35.53
N ALA A 6 -107.04 86.65 35.41
CA ALA A 6 -107.32 85.78 34.22
C ALA A 6 -106.72 86.24 32.84
N ALA A 7 -107.07 85.71 31.63
CA ALA A 7 -107.98 84.64 31.20
C ALA A 7 -107.59 84.01 29.83
N HIS A 8 -107.87 82.71 29.65
CA HIS A 8 -108.47 82.07 28.43
C HIS A 8 -107.69 82.06 27.07
N THR A 9 -107.95 81.20 26.07
CA THR A 9 -108.57 79.85 25.96
C THR A 9 -108.30 79.24 24.55
N GLY A 10 -108.27 77.90 24.42
CA GLY A 10 -108.25 77.14 23.14
C GLY A 10 -107.27 75.96 23.19
N SER A 11 -107.63 74.67 23.31
CA SER A 11 -108.55 73.79 22.52
C SER A 11 -107.94 73.39 21.15
N GLN A 12 -107.88 72.13 20.70
CA GLN A 12 -108.47 70.81 21.08
C GLN A 12 -107.36 69.72 21.03
N GLU A 13 -107.31 68.57 21.72
CA GLU A 13 -108.27 67.55 22.23
C GLU A 13 -108.50 66.32 21.31
N VAL A 14 -107.86 65.17 21.64
CA VAL A 14 -108.28 63.76 21.39
C VAL A 14 -107.63 62.87 22.48
N MET A 15 -108.28 62.54 23.60
CA MET A 15 -109.19 61.40 23.85
C MET A 15 -108.55 60.01 24.17
N LEU A 16 -108.08 59.82 25.42
CA LEU A 16 -108.29 58.65 26.34
C LEU A 16 -107.86 57.19 25.93
N PRO A 17 -107.79 56.16 26.84
CA PRO A 17 -107.79 56.14 28.32
C PRO A 17 -106.69 55.26 29.04
N ARG A 18 -106.36 55.66 30.28
CA ARG A 18 -106.07 54.90 31.54
C ARG A 18 -105.61 53.40 31.59
N ARG A 19 -104.72 53.17 32.60
CA ARG A 19 -104.50 52.00 33.52
C ARG A 19 -103.25 51.07 33.32
N PRO A 20 -102.73 50.42 34.40
CA PRO A 20 -101.28 50.20 34.57
C PRO A 20 -100.75 48.77 34.28
N ARG A 21 -99.45 48.66 33.95
CA ARG A 21 -98.76 47.38 33.62
C ARG A 21 -97.44 47.08 34.38
N ARG A 22 -97.05 47.87 35.38
CA ARG A 22 -95.72 47.85 36.06
C ARG A 22 -95.24 46.49 36.63
N ARG A 23 -96.10 45.47 36.78
CA ARG A 23 -95.70 44.14 37.29
C ARG A 23 -95.18 43.17 36.23
N ARG A 24 -95.60 43.27 34.96
CA ARG A 24 -95.23 42.27 33.90
C ARG A 24 -93.82 42.45 33.34
N THR A 25 -93.25 43.66 33.42
CA THR A 25 -91.86 43.92 33.00
C THR A 25 -90.85 43.33 33.99
N VAL A 26 -91.09 43.50 35.29
CA VAL A 26 -90.20 42.99 36.36
C VAL A 26 -90.05 41.47 36.31
N THR A 27 -91.14 40.74 36.09
CA THR A 27 -91.10 39.27 35.95
C THR A 27 -90.30 38.81 34.73
N LEU A 28 -90.33 39.57 33.62
CA LEU A 28 -89.52 39.27 32.44
C LEU A 28 -88.02 39.53 32.71
N THR A 29 -87.67 40.65 33.34
CA THR A 29 -86.26 40.96 33.65
C THR A 29 -85.63 39.96 34.62
N VAL A 30 -86.37 39.47 35.63
CA VAL A 30 -85.85 38.45 36.56
C VAL A 30 -85.59 37.12 35.82
N LEU A 31 -86.49 36.69 34.94
CA LEU A 31 -86.35 35.44 34.21
C LEU A 31 -85.14 35.49 33.25
N VAL A 32 -84.91 36.61 32.58
CA VAL A 32 -83.72 36.84 31.74
C VAL A 32 -82.43 36.81 32.57
N VAL A 33 -82.39 37.42 33.75
CA VAL A 33 -81.21 37.37 34.65
C VAL A 33 -80.93 35.94 35.11
N VAL A 34 -81.95 35.17 35.52
CA VAL A 34 -81.78 33.76 35.91
C VAL A 34 -81.28 32.91 34.75
N ALA A 35 -81.80 33.12 33.53
CA ALA A 35 -81.32 32.43 32.34
C ALA A 35 -79.86 32.77 32.00
N ALA A 36 -79.46 34.05 32.14
CA ALA A 36 -78.08 34.48 31.91
C ALA A 36 -77.10 33.88 32.95
N VAL A 37 -77.48 33.83 34.23
CA VAL A 37 -76.69 33.18 35.29
C VAL A 37 -76.59 31.66 35.06
N GLY A 38 -77.68 31.03 34.60
CA GLY A 38 -77.68 29.63 34.18
C GLY A 38 -76.70 29.38 33.03
N ALA A 39 -76.76 30.17 31.96
CA ALA A 39 -75.86 30.03 30.81
C ALA A 39 -74.39 30.27 31.20
N ALA A 40 -74.11 31.29 32.02
CA ALA A 40 -72.76 31.58 32.50
C ALA A 40 -72.18 30.45 33.38
N SER A 41 -72.99 29.88 34.30
CA SER A 41 -72.55 28.78 35.15
C SER A 41 -72.36 27.47 34.37
N LEU A 42 -73.23 27.15 33.40
CA LEU A 42 -73.02 26.06 32.45
C LEU A 42 -71.74 26.24 31.62
N GLY A 43 -71.47 27.45 31.10
CA GLY A 43 -70.24 27.76 30.38
C GLY A 43 -68.98 27.61 31.24
N TRP A 44 -69.03 28.05 32.50
CA TRP A 44 -67.93 27.89 33.46
C TRP A 44 -67.67 26.43 33.81
N VAL A 45 -68.72 25.63 34.06
CA VAL A 45 -68.60 24.18 34.31
C VAL A 45 -68.06 23.45 33.08
N ALA A 46 -68.42 23.85 31.86
CA ALA A 46 -67.84 23.31 30.64
C ALA A 46 -66.34 23.69 30.50
N ALA A 47 -65.96 24.94 30.76
CA ALA A 47 -64.57 25.38 30.72
C ALA A 47 -63.68 24.60 31.71
N LEU A 48 -64.18 24.29 32.90
CA LEU A 48 -63.52 23.43 33.90
C LEU A 48 -63.37 21.95 33.47
N ARG A 49 -63.82 21.56 32.27
CA ARG A 49 -63.60 20.23 31.67
C ARG A 49 -62.69 20.22 30.45
N PHE A 50 -62.31 21.38 29.91
CA PHE A 50 -61.47 21.47 28.71
C PHE A 50 -59.97 21.58 29.07
N GLU A 51 -59.35 20.43 29.37
CA GLU A 51 -57.89 20.35 29.45
C GLU A 51 -57.24 20.44 28.07
N SER A 52 -56.43 21.48 27.87
CA SER A 52 -55.69 21.68 26.63
C SER A 52 -54.68 20.55 26.36
N PRO A 53 -54.30 20.30 25.09
CA PRO A 53 -53.22 19.38 24.78
C PRO A 53 -51.90 19.71 25.49
N ALA A 54 -51.62 21.01 25.71
CA ALA A 54 -50.45 21.49 26.43
C ALA A 54 -50.48 21.12 27.92
N GLN A 55 -51.65 21.22 28.58
CA GLN A 55 -51.80 20.79 29.99
C GLN A 55 -51.61 19.28 30.13
N ARG A 56 -52.16 18.47 29.21
CA ARG A 56 -51.93 17.01 29.22
C ARG A 56 -50.47 16.64 28.91
N ALA A 57 -49.75 17.41 28.10
CA ALA A 57 -48.32 17.24 27.89
C ALA A 57 -47.49 17.65 29.13
N ALA A 58 -47.88 18.71 29.84
CA ALA A 58 -47.21 19.17 31.07
C ALA A 58 -47.50 18.27 32.30
N ALA A 59 -48.67 17.62 32.33
CA ALA A 59 -49.06 16.65 33.35
C ALA A 59 -48.59 15.21 33.02
N ALA A 60 -47.93 14.98 31.88
CA ALA A 60 -47.40 13.67 31.53
C ALA A 60 -46.13 13.38 32.34
N THR A 61 -46.21 12.41 33.25
CA THR A 61 -45.04 11.89 33.97
C THR A 61 -43.99 11.38 32.99
N ALA A 62 -42.72 11.73 33.21
CA ALA A 62 -41.62 11.21 32.41
C ALA A 62 -41.61 9.66 32.41
N PRO A 63 -41.38 9.00 31.26
CA PRO A 63 -41.28 7.55 31.22
C PRO A 63 -40.12 7.05 32.09
N ALA A 64 -40.32 5.92 32.76
CA ALA A 64 -39.30 5.35 33.63
C ALA A 64 -38.01 5.07 32.86
N ALA A 65 -36.87 5.54 33.40
CA ALA A 65 -35.57 5.37 32.77
C ALA A 65 -35.16 3.89 32.78
N LEU A 66 -35.23 3.25 31.62
CA LEU A 66 -34.77 1.87 31.42
C LEU A 66 -33.23 1.85 31.27
N PRO A 67 -32.54 0.82 31.82
CA PRO A 67 -31.10 0.69 31.68
C PRO A 67 -30.71 0.38 30.24
N VAL A 68 -29.69 1.08 29.73
CA VAL A 68 -29.06 0.73 28.45
C VAL A 68 -28.20 -0.51 28.66
N THR A 69 -28.60 -1.64 28.08
CA THR A 69 -27.87 -2.91 28.15
C THR A 69 -27.27 -3.27 26.79
N ALA A 70 -26.18 -4.05 26.83
CA ALA A 70 -25.57 -4.66 25.65
C ALA A 70 -25.58 -6.19 25.81
N ALA A 71 -25.70 -6.92 24.70
CA ALA A 71 -25.63 -8.38 24.72
C ALA A 71 -24.20 -8.84 25.03
N VAL A 72 -24.05 -9.77 25.98
CA VAL A 72 -22.74 -10.35 26.32
C VAL A 72 -22.35 -11.38 25.26
N THR A 73 -21.30 -11.08 24.50
CA THR A 73 -20.74 -11.98 23.48
C THR A 73 -19.41 -12.57 23.95
N GLN A 74 -19.27 -13.89 23.91
CA GLN A 74 -17.95 -14.54 24.02
C GLN A 74 -17.23 -14.54 22.67
N GLY A 75 -15.92 -14.30 22.69
CA GLY A 75 -15.05 -14.28 21.51
C GLY A 75 -13.59 -14.20 21.93
N VAL A 76 -12.67 -14.43 20.99
CA VAL A 76 -11.23 -14.31 21.23
C VAL A 76 -10.84 -12.84 21.19
N LEU A 77 -10.27 -12.32 22.28
CA LEU A 77 -9.71 -10.97 22.30
C LEU A 77 -8.31 -11.01 21.66
N ALA A 78 -8.18 -10.46 20.46
CA ALA A 78 -6.92 -10.43 19.72
C ALA A 78 -6.11 -9.17 20.06
N GLU A 79 -4.89 -9.35 20.57
CA GLU A 79 -3.92 -8.27 20.77
C GLU A 79 -3.17 -8.00 19.46
N GLN A 80 -3.34 -6.80 18.88
CA GLN A 80 -2.71 -6.43 17.61
C GLN A 80 -1.35 -5.76 17.83
N ILE A 81 -0.32 -6.58 18.04
CA ILE A 81 1.06 -6.12 18.14
C ILE A 81 1.55 -5.63 16.76
N THR A 82 1.91 -4.35 16.66
CA THR A 82 2.54 -3.77 15.46
C THR A 82 4.05 -3.62 15.70
N ALA A 83 4.87 -4.23 14.85
CA ALA A 83 6.33 -4.21 14.96
C ALA A 83 6.98 -3.70 13.68
N THR A 84 8.11 -3.00 13.81
CA THR A 84 8.95 -2.60 12.67
C THR A 84 9.99 -3.69 12.41
N ALA A 85 10.07 -4.17 11.18
CA ALA A 85 11.10 -5.12 10.74
C ALA A 85 12.02 -4.48 9.69
N GLN A 86 13.28 -4.93 9.64
CA GLN A 86 14.23 -4.57 8.59
C GLN A 86 14.44 -5.79 7.67
N VAL A 87 14.43 -5.56 6.36
CA VAL A 87 14.70 -6.59 5.35
C VAL A 87 16.13 -6.41 4.84
N GLY A 88 16.94 -7.46 4.96
CA GLY A 88 18.31 -7.52 4.47
C GLY A 88 18.59 -8.81 3.71
N TYR A 89 19.73 -8.88 3.04
CA TYR A 89 20.17 -10.11 2.38
C TYR A 89 20.47 -11.20 3.42
N ALA A 90 19.85 -12.37 3.26
CA ALA A 90 20.00 -13.49 4.20
C ALA A 90 21.43 -14.04 4.27
N ASN A 91 22.22 -13.90 3.20
CA ASN A 91 23.62 -14.29 3.11
C ASN A 91 24.40 -13.29 2.24
N SER A 92 25.71 -13.19 2.48
CA SER A 92 26.67 -12.53 1.59
C SER A 92 27.88 -13.46 1.39
N THR A 93 28.53 -13.41 0.23
CA THR A 93 29.65 -14.30 -0.09
C THR A 93 30.67 -13.58 -0.98
N ALA A 94 31.92 -13.52 -0.54
CA ALA A 94 32.99 -12.87 -1.28
C ALA A 94 33.40 -13.71 -2.51
N VAL A 95 33.16 -13.20 -3.72
CA VAL A 95 33.52 -13.87 -4.98
C VAL A 95 34.88 -13.39 -5.48
N THR A 96 35.96 -13.99 -4.96
CA THR A 96 37.31 -13.82 -5.51
C THR A 96 37.38 -14.30 -6.97
N VAL A 97 37.83 -13.43 -7.87
CA VAL A 97 38.17 -13.76 -9.26
C VAL A 97 39.58 -14.37 -9.26
N LEU A 98 39.78 -15.49 -9.98
CA LEU A 98 41.11 -16.07 -10.15
C LEU A 98 41.96 -15.17 -11.08
N PRO A 99 43.25 -14.95 -10.80
CA PRO A 99 44.12 -14.21 -11.69
C PRO A 99 44.28 -14.92 -13.04
N ALA A 100 44.62 -14.17 -14.08
CA ALA A 100 44.96 -14.74 -15.37
C ALA A 100 46.16 -15.70 -15.23
N SER A 101 46.13 -16.82 -15.95
CA SER A 101 47.14 -17.89 -15.87
C SER A 101 48.53 -17.50 -16.41
N SER A 102 48.73 -16.26 -16.84
CA SER A 102 50.06 -15.65 -17.05
C SER A 102 50.01 -14.12 -16.90
N GLY A 103 51.09 -13.55 -16.36
CA GLY A 103 51.31 -12.10 -16.23
C GLY A 103 50.53 -11.40 -15.10
N THR A 104 50.72 -10.09 -14.99
CA THR A 104 49.99 -9.25 -14.03
C THR A 104 48.51 -9.18 -14.40
N SER A 105 47.62 -9.40 -13.43
CA SER A 105 46.18 -9.27 -13.63
C SER A 105 45.73 -7.84 -13.29
N VAL A 106 45.31 -7.08 -14.30
CA VAL A 106 44.83 -5.70 -14.17
C VAL A 106 43.35 -5.63 -14.51
N VAL A 107 42.54 -5.02 -13.63
CA VAL A 107 41.13 -4.74 -13.93
C VAL A 107 41.07 -3.59 -14.93
N THR A 108 40.81 -3.92 -16.18
CA THR A 108 40.77 -2.99 -17.32
C THR A 108 39.44 -2.26 -17.47
N ALA A 109 38.33 -2.82 -16.95
CA ALA A 109 37.03 -2.16 -16.90
C ALA A 109 36.14 -2.76 -15.81
N GLN A 110 35.23 -1.96 -15.26
CA GLN A 110 34.07 -2.44 -14.53
C GLN A 110 32.86 -2.40 -15.47
N LEU A 111 32.16 -3.53 -15.62
CA LEU A 111 31.08 -3.69 -16.61
C LEU A 111 29.69 -3.71 -15.97
N THR A 112 29.59 -4.08 -14.69
CA THR A 112 28.38 -3.93 -13.87
C THR A 112 28.62 -3.01 -12.67
N ALA A 113 27.71 -2.06 -12.42
CA ALA A 113 27.81 -1.12 -11.30
C ALA A 113 27.47 -1.76 -9.94
N PRO A 114 28.02 -1.30 -8.80
CA PRO A 114 27.68 -1.83 -7.49
C PRO A 114 26.19 -1.66 -7.17
N GLY A 115 25.57 -2.67 -6.54
CA GLY A 115 24.14 -2.67 -6.23
C GLY A 115 23.22 -3.10 -7.38
N SER A 116 23.76 -3.34 -8.58
CA SER A 116 22.99 -3.93 -9.70
C SER A 116 22.66 -5.40 -9.44
N ILE A 117 21.51 -5.85 -9.95
CA ILE A 117 21.17 -7.28 -10.03
C ILE A 117 22.02 -7.92 -11.14
N LEU A 118 22.61 -9.09 -10.87
CA LEU A 118 23.37 -9.87 -11.86
C LEU A 118 22.51 -11.00 -12.43
N GLU A 119 22.33 -11.00 -13.75
CA GLU A 119 21.68 -12.09 -14.49
C GLU A 119 22.69 -13.18 -14.91
N ALA A 120 22.19 -14.36 -15.26
CA ALA A 120 23.03 -15.45 -15.75
C ALA A 120 23.68 -15.09 -17.10
N GLY A 121 25.01 -15.09 -17.11
CA GLY A 121 25.85 -14.69 -18.24
C GLY A 121 26.43 -13.27 -18.13
N ALA A 122 25.92 -12.43 -17.22
CA ALA A 122 26.22 -11.01 -17.19
C ALA A 122 27.71 -10.69 -16.94
N PRO A 123 28.32 -9.73 -17.67
CA PRO A 123 29.71 -9.33 -17.47
C PRO A 123 29.88 -8.41 -16.25
N VAL A 124 30.69 -8.84 -15.29
CA VAL A 124 30.90 -8.10 -14.03
C VAL A 124 32.03 -7.09 -14.16
N VAL A 125 33.21 -7.58 -14.60
CA VAL A 125 34.45 -6.80 -14.80
C VAL A 125 35.19 -7.35 -16.02
N ALA A 126 36.14 -6.58 -16.56
CA ALA A 126 37.13 -7.08 -17.52
C ALA A 126 38.53 -7.07 -16.90
N VAL A 127 39.23 -8.21 -16.95
CA VAL A 127 40.63 -8.36 -16.53
C VAL A 127 41.48 -8.55 -17.78
N ASN A 128 42.52 -7.73 -17.96
CA ASN A 128 43.39 -7.73 -19.14
C ASN A 128 42.60 -7.76 -20.48
N GLY A 129 41.52 -6.98 -20.57
CA GLY A 129 40.63 -6.90 -21.72
C GLY A 129 39.64 -8.07 -21.90
N ARG A 130 39.67 -9.09 -21.03
CA ARG A 130 38.78 -10.27 -21.09
C ARG A 130 37.65 -10.15 -20.05
N PRO A 131 36.38 -10.38 -20.42
CA PRO A 131 35.26 -10.24 -19.50
C PRO A 131 35.20 -11.43 -18.53
N VAL A 132 34.87 -11.14 -17.28
CA VAL A 132 34.52 -12.12 -16.25
C VAL A 132 32.99 -12.17 -16.18
N LEU A 133 32.43 -13.27 -16.66
CA LEU A 133 30.97 -13.48 -16.77
C LEU A 133 30.45 -14.21 -15.53
N ALA A 134 29.38 -13.70 -14.93
CA ALA A 134 28.68 -14.37 -13.83
C ALA A 134 27.84 -15.54 -14.37
N LEU A 135 28.14 -16.77 -13.95
CA LEU A 135 27.33 -17.95 -14.29
C LEU A 135 26.86 -18.63 -12.99
N PRO A 136 25.60 -19.12 -12.93
CA PRO A 136 25.13 -19.88 -11.79
C PRO A 136 25.84 -21.24 -11.70
N GLY A 137 26.15 -21.66 -10.47
CA GLY A 137 26.87 -22.91 -10.19
C GLY A 137 26.91 -23.20 -8.70
N GLN A 138 27.29 -24.42 -8.34
CA GLN A 138 27.44 -24.92 -6.97
C GLN A 138 28.87 -24.73 -6.43
N PHE A 139 29.87 -24.69 -7.32
CA PHE A 139 31.29 -24.55 -6.97
C PHE A 139 32.03 -23.64 -7.95
N ARG A 140 33.21 -23.15 -7.57
CA ARG A 140 34.06 -22.32 -8.43
C ARG A 140 34.76 -23.16 -9.50
N ALA A 141 34.99 -22.59 -10.67
CA ALA A 141 35.90 -23.17 -11.65
C ALA A 141 37.32 -23.29 -11.04
N TYR A 142 37.92 -24.48 -11.17
CA TYR A 142 39.23 -24.83 -10.57
C TYR A 142 40.29 -25.20 -11.62
N ARG A 143 39.93 -25.25 -12.91
CA ARG A 143 40.83 -25.40 -14.06
C ARG A 143 40.32 -24.60 -15.25
N ASP A 144 41.20 -24.32 -16.21
CA ASP A 144 40.79 -23.89 -17.55
C ASP A 144 40.06 -25.06 -18.26
N LEU A 145 38.90 -24.79 -18.87
CA LEU A 145 38.10 -25.79 -19.58
C LEU A 145 38.24 -25.68 -21.10
N ARG A 146 38.48 -26.82 -21.74
CA ARG A 146 38.89 -26.97 -23.14
C ARG A 146 37.96 -27.93 -23.90
N PRO A 147 37.79 -27.78 -25.23
CA PRO A 147 37.05 -28.76 -26.04
C PRO A 147 37.65 -30.16 -25.90
N GLY A 148 36.81 -31.15 -25.58
CA GLY A 148 37.22 -32.51 -25.25
C GLY A 148 37.36 -32.82 -23.75
N ASP A 149 37.41 -31.81 -22.87
CA ASP A 149 37.39 -32.05 -21.42
C ASP A 149 36.11 -32.75 -20.96
N THR A 150 36.24 -33.61 -19.95
CA THR A 150 35.13 -34.21 -19.23
C THR A 150 35.18 -33.89 -17.74
N GLY A 151 34.02 -33.73 -17.08
CA GLY A 151 33.94 -33.51 -15.63
C GLY A 151 32.64 -32.87 -15.13
N PRO A 152 32.44 -32.80 -13.80
CA PRO A 152 31.29 -32.14 -13.19
C PRO A 152 31.30 -30.62 -13.41
N ASP A 153 32.48 -30.02 -13.52
CA ASP A 153 32.71 -28.62 -13.90
C ASP A 153 32.24 -28.30 -15.32
N VAL A 154 32.40 -29.23 -16.25
CA VAL A 154 31.86 -29.13 -17.60
C VAL A 154 30.33 -29.26 -17.60
N SER A 155 29.75 -30.09 -16.73
CA SER A 155 28.29 -30.13 -16.50
C SER A 155 27.79 -28.79 -15.94
N GLN A 156 28.46 -28.25 -14.93
CA GLN A 156 28.11 -26.94 -14.35
C GLN A 156 28.20 -25.81 -15.39
N LEU A 157 29.24 -25.80 -16.24
CA LEU A 157 29.33 -24.85 -17.36
C LEU A 157 28.14 -25.00 -18.33
N GLN A 158 27.71 -26.23 -18.62
CA GLN A 158 26.55 -26.51 -19.46
C GLN A 158 25.24 -26.03 -18.81
N GLN A 159 25.02 -26.31 -17.53
CA GLN A 159 23.88 -25.81 -16.77
C GLN A 159 23.86 -24.28 -16.72
N GLY A 160 25.01 -23.65 -16.47
CA GLY A 160 25.17 -22.19 -16.48
C GLY A 160 24.84 -21.56 -17.85
N LEU A 161 25.27 -22.19 -18.95
CA LEU A 161 24.95 -21.76 -20.31
C LEU A 161 23.44 -21.92 -20.64
N ARG A 162 22.78 -22.99 -20.16
CA ARG A 162 21.30 -23.10 -20.27
C ARG A 162 20.59 -21.95 -19.58
N ALA A 163 21.07 -21.55 -18.40
CA ALA A 163 20.47 -20.46 -17.62
C ALA A 163 20.54 -19.10 -18.35
N THR A 164 21.48 -18.91 -19.28
CA THR A 164 21.54 -17.72 -20.16
C THR A 164 20.62 -17.83 -21.39
N GLY A 165 19.73 -18.84 -21.44
CA GLY A 165 18.85 -19.12 -22.59
C GLY A 165 19.55 -19.75 -23.81
N LEU A 166 20.81 -20.18 -23.70
CA LEU A 166 21.53 -20.79 -24.82
C LEU A 166 21.21 -22.28 -24.96
N ALA A 167 21.01 -22.71 -26.22
CA ALA A 167 20.77 -24.10 -26.56
C ALA A 167 22.03 -24.97 -26.31
N ILE A 168 21.93 -25.82 -25.28
CA ILE A 168 22.88 -26.89 -24.93
C ILE A 168 22.13 -28.23 -25.11
N PRO A 169 22.77 -29.32 -25.60
CA PRO A 169 22.14 -30.64 -25.69
C PRO A 169 21.43 -31.03 -24.39
N ALA A 170 20.22 -31.58 -24.48
CA ALA A 170 19.34 -31.78 -23.33
C ALA A 170 19.98 -32.63 -22.21
N ARG A 171 20.89 -33.53 -22.58
CA ARG A 171 21.73 -34.30 -21.68
C ARG A 171 23.03 -33.54 -21.46
N GLU A 172 23.35 -33.17 -20.22
CA GLU A 172 24.70 -32.76 -19.87
C GLU A 172 25.55 -33.99 -19.57
N ASP A 173 26.14 -34.54 -20.62
CA ASP A 173 27.06 -35.69 -20.57
C ASP A 173 28.43 -35.33 -19.95
N GLY A 174 28.52 -34.25 -19.18
CA GLY A 174 29.74 -33.73 -18.56
C GLY A 174 30.89 -33.49 -19.55
N THR A 175 30.63 -33.38 -20.85
CA THR A 175 31.64 -33.44 -21.92
C THR A 175 31.65 -32.18 -22.78
N PHE A 176 32.83 -31.56 -22.99
CA PHE A 176 32.97 -30.28 -23.70
C PHE A 176 32.95 -30.50 -25.21
N GLY A 177 31.75 -30.79 -25.73
CA GLY A 177 31.51 -30.98 -27.16
C GLY A 177 31.46 -29.68 -27.98
N THR A 178 31.32 -29.83 -29.29
CA THR A 178 31.22 -28.74 -30.28
C THR A 178 30.05 -27.79 -30.01
N ALA A 179 28.92 -28.32 -29.50
CA ALA A 179 27.76 -27.53 -29.10
C ALA A 179 28.06 -26.59 -27.91
N THR A 180 28.70 -27.11 -26.86
CA THR A 180 29.16 -26.33 -25.70
C THR A 180 30.12 -25.23 -26.15
N ALA A 181 31.08 -25.55 -27.04
CA ALA A 181 31.98 -24.56 -27.62
C ALA A 181 31.25 -23.49 -28.45
N ALA A 182 30.18 -23.84 -29.17
CA ALA A 182 29.35 -22.89 -29.92
C ALA A 182 28.50 -22.00 -29.00
N ALA A 183 28.02 -22.53 -27.87
CA ALA A 183 27.32 -21.75 -26.85
C ALA A 183 28.26 -20.76 -26.14
N VAL A 184 29.46 -21.17 -25.72
CA VAL A 184 30.48 -20.26 -25.17
C VAL A 184 30.80 -19.13 -26.15
N ARG A 185 31.00 -19.44 -27.45
CA ARG A 185 31.19 -18.42 -28.50
C ARG A 185 29.99 -17.50 -28.68
N ARG A 186 28.76 -17.99 -28.51
CA ARG A 186 27.54 -17.15 -28.54
C ARG A 186 27.45 -16.23 -27.32
N LEU A 187 27.75 -16.72 -26.12
CA LEU A 187 27.69 -15.94 -24.87
C LEU A 187 28.64 -14.73 -24.92
N TYR A 188 29.93 -14.97 -25.20
CA TYR A 188 30.91 -13.88 -25.28
C TYR A 188 30.52 -12.84 -26.35
N ARG A 189 30.09 -13.31 -27.53
CA ARG A 189 29.67 -12.43 -28.64
C ARG A 189 28.39 -11.63 -28.30
N GLY A 190 27.49 -12.18 -27.48
CA GLY A 190 26.31 -11.48 -26.98
C GLY A 190 26.65 -10.23 -26.17
N HIS A 191 27.82 -10.22 -25.52
CA HIS A 191 28.36 -9.06 -24.79
C HIS A 191 29.45 -8.29 -25.57
N GLY A 192 29.60 -8.55 -26.88
CA GLY A 192 30.57 -7.85 -27.74
C GLY A 192 32.01 -8.36 -27.67
N PHE A 193 32.28 -9.47 -26.97
CA PHE A 193 33.61 -10.03 -26.79
C PHE A 193 33.86 -11.27 -27.67
N SER A 194 35.14 -11.53 -27.97
CA SER A 194 35.57 -12.83 -28.51
C SER A 194 35.78 -13.83 -27.38
N ALA A 195 35.26 -15.05 -27.54
CA ALA A 195 35.55 -16.14 -26.60
C ALA A 195 37.03 -16.53 -26.64
N PRO A 196 37.60 -17.01 -25.52
CA PRO A 196 38.95 -17.57 -25.50
C PRO A 196 39.08 -18.73 -26.50
N THR A 197 39.91 -18.55 -27.52
CA THR A 197 40.57 -19.66 -28.19
C THR A 197 41.81 -20.07 -27.40
N GLU A 198 42.20 -21.33 -27.51
CA GLU A 198 43.57 -21.72 -27.20
C GLU A 198 44.51 -21.01 -28.18
N THR A 199 45.08 -19.90 -27.72
CA THR A 199 46.37 -19.48 -28.23
C THR A 199 47.35 -20.51 -27.71
N THR A 200 47.69 -21.50 -28.52
CA THR A 200 48.91 -22.27 -28.31
C THR A 200 50.05 -21.27 -28.39
N THR A 201 50.43 -20.72 -27.24
CA THR A 201 51.70 -20.02 -27.08
C THR A 201 52.78 -21.09 -27.26
N SER A 202 53.11 -21.35 -28.51
CA SER A 202 54.43 -21.80 -28.90
C SER A 202 55.38 -20.72 -28.41
N ALA A 203 55.75 -20.82 -27.14
CA ALA A 203 56.95 -20.22 -26.62
C ALA A 203 58.07 -20.87 -27.42
N THR A 204 58.42 -20.24 -28.54
CA THR A 204 59.65 -20.53 -29.27
C THR A 204 60.76 -20.22 -28.29
N SER A 205 61.17 -21.25 -27.56
CA SER A 205 62.45 -21.35 -26.89
C SER A 205 63.51 -21.15 -27.98
N THR A 206 63.80 -19.88 -28.23
CA THR A 206 64.91 -19.46 -29.04
C THR A 206 66.13 -19.91 -28.26
N THR A 207 66.63 -21.09 -28.62
CA THR A 207 67.84 -21.67 -28.04
C THR A 207 68.99 -20.75 -28.38
N GLY A 208 69.21 -19.77 -27.50
CA GLY A 208 70.37 -18.89 -27.49
C GLY A 208 71.60 -19.72 -27.15
N ALA A 209 72.05 -20.52 -28.10
CA ALA A 209 73.21 -21.37 -27.96
C ALA A 209 74.43 -20.46 -27.74
N PRO A 210 75.18 -20.61 -26.63
CA PRO A 210 76.44 -19.93 -26.48
C PRO A 210 77.45 -20.54 -27.46
N SER A 211 77.63 -19.89 -28.62
CA SER A 211 78.65 -20.25 -29.60
C SER A 211 80.05 -19.88 -29.07
N GLY A 212 80.57 -20.70 -28.16
CA GLY A 212 81.90 -20.56 -27.57
C GLY A 212 82.72 -21.85 -27.76
N GLY A 213 83.44 -21.94 -28.88
CA GLY A 213 84.48 -22.97 -29.06
C GLY A 213 85.69 -22.69 -28.15
N PRO A 214 86.46 -23.73 -27.77
CA PRO A 214 87.46 -23.60 -26.70
C PRO A 214 88.79 -23.02 -27.20
N PRO A 215 89.47 -22.16 -26.40
CA PRO A 215 90.92 -22.17 -26.39
C PRO A 215 91.39 -23.45 -25.69
N THR A 216 92.24 -24.21 -26.37
CA THR A 216 93.10 -25.18 -25.71
C THR A 216 94.25 -24.44 -25.08
N ASP A 217 94.58 -24.75 -23.84
CA ASP A 217 95.95 -24.66 -23.36
C ASP A 217 96.18 -25.81 -22.38
N ALA A 218 97.21 -26.60 -22.66
CA ALA A 218 97.73 -27.61 -21.76
C ALA A 218 99.10 -27.13 -21.30
N ASP A 219 99.21 -26.78 -20.02
CA ASP A 219 100.50 -26.76 -19.36
C ASP A 219 100.42 -27.58 -18.06
N ALA A 220 101.48 -28.33 -17.81
CA ALA A 220 101.62 -29.23 -16.70
C ALA A 220 103.11 -29.36 -16.35
N THR A 221 103.51 -28.77 -15.22
CA THR A 221 104.77 -29.08 -14.52
C THR A 221 104.58 -28.76 -13.03
N PRO A 222 105.03 -29.63 -12.10
CA PRO A 222 104.72 -29.52 -10.68
C PRO A 222 105.80 -28.82 -9.84
N ALA A 223 105.46 -28.56 -8.58
CA ALA A 223 106.38 -28.34 -7.46
C ALA A 223 105.77 -28.97 -6.18
#